data_AF-A0AA39VP27-F1
#
_entry.id   AF-A0AA39VP27-F1
#
_cell.length_a   1.000
_cell.length_b   1.000
_cell.length_c   1.000
_cell.angle_alpha   90.00
_cell.angle_beta   90.00
_cell.angle_gamma   90.00
#
_symmetry.space_group_name_H-M   'P 1'
#
loop_
_entity.id
_entity.type
_entity.pdbx_description
1 polymer ?
#
loop_
_entity_poly.entity_id
_entity_poly.type
_entity_poly.pdbx_seq_one_letter_code
_entity_poly.pdbx_strand_id
1 'polypeptide(L)'
;MQHSAETKAKDSGLSSTSLKWSIQGSPRSATARQGSGWMTQHFMKSYSELLIRTCHRRGVHAMGGMAAQIPIKDDPAANEAALDLVMKDKLREVKAGHDGTWAAHPGLIPACMKAFDDNMGNAPNQIQTKKREDAANITEEDLLHRPTGVRTMEGIRLNTRVGIQYLAAWLTGSGSVPLYNLMEDAATAEISRVQNWQWLKYEVELDGDGLGVKVNRELFGRVVDEEMARIEREVGKEKFEKGKYKEACKMFTRQCTAPALDDFLTLDAYNHIVIHHPK
;
A
#
# COMPACT_ATOMS: atom_id res chain seq x y z
N MET A 1 -12.44 18.17 11.35
CA MET A 1 -12.17 17.32 10.16
C MET A 1 -10.81 16.61 10.25
N GLN A 2 -10.40 16.14 11.43
CA GLN A 2 -9.02 15.67 11.70
C GLN A 2 -8.96 14.19 12.18
N HIS A 3 -10.00 13.39 11.93
CA HIS A 3 -10.16 12.04 12.48
C HIS A 3 -10.17 10.90 11.44
N SER A 4 -9.82 11.17 10.17
CA SER A 4 -9.87 10.12 9.11
C SER A 4 -8.51 9.65 8.59
N ALA A 5 -7.40 9.94 9.29
CA ALA A 5 -6.05 9.65 8.79
C ALA A 5 -5.45 8.31 9.28
N GLU A 6 -6.12 7.54 10.14
CA GLU A 6 -5.55 6.33 10.76
C GLU A 6 -5.84 5.01 10.02
N THR A 7 -6.51 5.04 8.87
CA THR A 7 -7.28 3.89 8.41
C THR A 7 -6.71 3.11 7.20
N LYS A 8 -5.43 3.23 6.85
CA LYS A 8 -4.78 2.34 5.83
C LYS A 8 -3.55 1.56 6.35
N ALA A 9 -3.25 1.67 7.65
CA ALA A 9 -1.98 1.25 8.24
C ALA A 9 -1.71 -0.27 8.27
N LYS A 10 -2.69 -1.14 7.99
CA LYS A 10 -2.50 -2.59 8.19
C LYS A 10 -1.72 -3.27 7.07
N ASP A 11 -2.21 -3.30 5.83
CA ASP A 11 -1.58 -4.13 4.79
C ASP A 11 -0.31 -3.46 4.22
N SER A 12 -0.38 -2.17 3.89
CA SER A 12 0.79 -1.40 3.42
C SER A 12 1.75 -1.07 4.55
N GLY A 13 1.27 -0.87 5.79
CA GLY A 13 2.13 -0.67 6.96
C GLY A 13 2.83 -1.96 7.41
N LEU A 14 2.14 -3.10 7.45
CA LEU A 14 2.78 -4.40 7.71
C LEU A 14 3.77 -4.75 6.61
N SER A 15 3.44 -4.51 5.34
CA SER A 15 4.34 -4.80 4.22
C SER A 15 5.58 -3.89 4.24
N SER A 16 5.43 -2.60 4.53
CA SER A 16 6.58 -1.69 4.62
C SER A 16 7.45 -2.04 5.83
N THR A 17 6.85 -2.44 6.95
CA THR A 17 7.57 -2.92 8.13
C THR A 17 8.28 -4.25 7.85
N SER A 18 7.59 -5.21 7.22
CA SER A 18 8.16 -6.50 6.82
C SER A 18 9.30 -6.32 5.83
N LEU A 19 9.17 -5.44 4.83
CA LEU A 19 10.26 -5.11 3.93
C LEU A 19 11.44 -4.49 4.70
N LYS A 20 11.19 -3.49 5.57
CA LYS A 20 12.23 -2.87 6.43
C LYS A 20 12.96 -3.91 7.30
N TRP A 21 12.27 -4.91 7.82
CA TRP A 21 12.86 -6.01 8.59
C TRP A 21 13.62 -7.02 7.70
N SER A 22 13.07 -7.38 6.54
CA SER A 22 13.71 -8.31 5.59
C SER A 22 15.01 -7.76 4.98
N ILE A 23 15.17 -6.43 4.97
CA ILE A 23 16.38 -5.70 4.51
C ILE A 23 17.60 -6.05 5.36
N GLN A 24 17.44 -6.49 6.61
CA GLN A 24 18.58 -6.86 7.46
C GLN A 24 19.26 -8.18 7.04
N GLY A 25 18.73 -8.92 6.03
CA GLY A 25 19.23 -10.27 5.73
C GLY A 25 19.41 -10.71 4.27
N SER A 26 18.83 -10.08 3.23
CA SER A 26 18.97 -10.63 1.85
C SER A 26 18.53 -9.70 0.69
N PRO A 27 19.30 -9.61 -0.41
CA PRO A 27 18.93 -8.92 -1.67
C PRO A 27 17.69 -9.49 -2.40
N ARG A 28 17.24 -10.69 -2.04
CA ARG A 28 16.22 -11.45 -2.79
C ARG A 28 14.75 -11.18 -2.39
N SER A 29 14.47 -10.29 -1.43
CA SER A 29 13.09 -9.99 -0.97
C SER A 29 12.39 -8.84 -1.73
N ALA A 30 13.01 -8.35 -2.80
CA ALA A 30 12.55 -7.19 -3.55
C ALA A 30 11.47 -7.53 -4.59
N THR A 31 10.20 -7.68 -4.18
CA THR A 31 9.06 -7.86 -5.12
C THR A 31 8.39 -6.52 -5.47
N ALA A 32 7.63 -6.48 -6.59
CA ALA A 32 6.85 -5.30 -7.01
C ALA A 32 5.75 -4.89 -6.03
N ARG A 33 5.25 -3.66 -6.24
CA ARG A 33 4.16 -3.04 -5.47
C ARG A 33 2.92 -3.93 -5.47
N GLN A 34 2.21 -3.88 -4.33
CA GLN A 34 0.96 -4.59 -4.05
C GLN A 34 -0.03 -4.45 -5.21
N GLY A 35 -0.30 -5.56 -5.89
CA GLY A 35 -1.41 -5.71 -6.83
C GLY A 35 -2.49 -6.63 -6.26
N SER A 36 -3.54 -6.87 -7.05
CA SER A 36 -4.57 -7.86 -6.75
C SER A 36 -3.92 -9.21 -6.43
N GLY A 37 -4.16 -9.75 -5.23
CA GLY A 37 -3.60 -11.03 -4.78
C GLY A 37 -2.44 -10.95 -3.78
N TRP A 38 -2.01 -9.76 -3.36
CA TRP A 38 -1.00 -9.66 -2.28
C TRP A 38 -1.42 -10.38 -1.00
N MET A 39 -2.67 -10.19 -0.57
CA MET A 39 -3.22 -10.85 0.63
C MET A 39 -3.40 -12.38 0.48
N THR A 40 -3.18 -12.92 -0.73
CA THR A 40 -3.20 -14.37 -0.97
C THR A 40 -1.80 -15.00 -1.00
N GLN A 41 -0.74 -14.18 -0.96
CA GLN A 41 0.63 -14.67 -0.78
C GLN A 41 0.75 -15.43 0.54
N HIS A 42 1.61 -16.44 0.58
CA HIS A 42 1.74 -17.35 1.72
C HIS A 42 1.85 -16.62 3.06
N PHE A 43 2.80 -15.70 3.18
CA PHE A 43 3.02 -15.00 4.44
C PHE A 43 1.87 -14.10 4.88
N MET A 44 1.17 -13.41 3.95
CA MET A 44 0.02 -12.57 4.26
C MET A 44 -1.21 -13.41 4.63
N LYS A 45 -1.39 -14.55 3.94
CA LYS A 45 -2.43 -15.52 4.30
C LYS A 45 -2.16 -16.05 5.71
N SER A 46 -0.95 -16.54 5.98
CA SER A 46 -0.55 -17.04 7.30
C SER A 46 -0.74 -15.98 8.39
N TYR A 47 -0.36 -14.72 8.10
CA TYR A 47 -0.62 -13.58 8.99
C TYR A 47 -2.12 -13.40 9.30
N SER A 48 -2.97 -13.35 8.27
CA SER A 48 -4.41 -13.13 8.42
C SER A 48 -5.06 -14.27 9.23
N GLU A 49 -4.70 -15.52 8.92
CA GLU A 49 -5.25 -16.71 9.58
C GLU A 49 -4.81 -16.79 11.05
N LEU A 50 -3.53 -16.51 11.33
CA LEU A 50 -3.01 -16.47 12.69
C LEU A 50 -3.63 -15.32 13.50
N LEU A 51 -3.85 -14.15 12.89
CA LEU A 51 -4.52 -13.01 13.52
C LEU A 51 -5.95 -13.39 13.93
N ILE A 52 -6.73 -13.98 13.01
CA ILE A 52 -8.11 -14.40 13.28
C ILE A 52 -8.15 -15.39 14.44
N ARG A 53 -7.35 -16.46 14.37
CA ARG A 53 -7.27 -17.47 15.44
C ARG A 53 -6.95 -16.82 16.78
N THR A 54 -5.92 -15.97 16.79
CA THR A 54 -5.40 -15.33 17.99
C THR A 54 -6.42 -14.41 18.65
N CYS A 55 -7.20 -13.66 17.86
CA CYS A 55 -8.30 -12.83 18.32
C CYS A 55 -9.47 -13.67 18.84
N HIS A 56 -9.95 -14.64 18.05
CA HIS A 56 -11.16 -15.40 18.37
C HIS A 56 -11.00 -16.34 19.54
N ARG A 57 -9.79 -16.86 19.78
CA ARG A 57 -9.45 -17.62 21.00
C ARG A 57 -9.55 -16.76 22.25
N ARG A 58 -9.37 -15.44 22.14
CA ARG A 58 -9.47 -14.47 23.24
C ARG A 58 -10.81 -13.75 23.31
N GLY A 59 -11.76 -14.11 22.45
CA GLY A 59 -13.08 -13.47 22.43
C GLY A 59 -13.08 -12.02 21.93
N VAL A 60 -12.09 -11.63 21.11
CA VAL A 60 -12.00 -10.28 20.52
C VAL A 60 -12.12 -10.32 18.99
N HIS A 61 -12.46 -9.18 18.40
CA HIS A 61 -12.68 -9.07 16.96
C HIS A 61 -11.38 -9.14 16.13
N ALA A 62 -11.43 -9.82 14.99
CA ALA A 62 -10.43 -9.87 13.94
C ALA A 62 -10.88 -9.06 12.72
N MET A 63 -10.37 -7.83 12.57
CA MET A 63 -10.73 -6.95 11.45
C MET A 63 -9.88 -7.23 10.20
N GLY A 64 -10.53 -7.24 9.04
CA GLY A 64 -9.91 -7.34 7.72
C GLY A 64 -9.18 -6.07 7.27
N GLY A 65 -8.77 -6.07 5.99
CA GLY A 65 -8.00 -5.01 5.34
C GLY A 65 -8.86 -3.94 4.68
N MET A 66 -8.19 -2.96 4.07
CA MET A 66 -8.81 -1.77 3.48
C MET A 66 -9.16 -1.97 2.00
N ALA A 67 -10.39 -1.64 1.60
CA ALA A 67 -10.72 -1.34 0.20
C ALA A 67 -10.54 0.16 -0.08
N ALA A 68 -9.51 0.49 -0.86
CA ALA A 68 -9.10 1.87 -1.12
C ALA A 68 -9.69 2.46 -2.41
N GLN A 69 -10.46 1.69 -3.17
CA GLN A 69 -10.99 2.09 -4.48
C GLN A 69 -11.91 3.31 -4.37
N ILE A 70 -11.74 4.24 -5.30
CA ILE A 70 -12.62 5.39 -5.50
C ILE A 70 -13.53 5.05 -6.68
N PRO A 71 -14.86 5.07 -6.52
CA PRO A 71 -15.79 4.81 -7.62
C PRO A 71 -15.53 5.70 -8.84
N ILE A 72 -15.44 5.08 -10.01
CA ILE A 72 -15.09 5.74 -11.27
C ILE A 72 -16.39 6.14 -11.99
N LYS A 73 -16.80 7.41 -11.84
CA LYS A 73 -18.10 7.86 -12.35
C LYS A 73 -18.18 7.90 -13.88
N ASP A 74 -17.06 8.20 -14.52
CA ASP A 74 -17.02 8.48 -15.96
C ASP A 74 -16.70 7.23 -16.81
N ASP A 75 -16.47 6.08 -16.16
CA ASP A 75 -16.21 4.79 -16.81
C ASP A 75 -16.92 3.66 -16.04
N PRO A 76 -18.17 3.31 -16.43
CA PRO A 76 -18.94 2.27 -15.77
C PRO A 76 -18.26 0.90 -15.80
N ALA A 77 -17.56 0.55 -16.88
CA ALA A 77 -16.91 -0.75 -17.02
C ALA A 77 -15.69 -0.87 -16.11
N ALA A 78 -14.85 0.17 -16.05
CA ALA A 78 -13.74 0.21 -15.11
C ALA A 78 -14.22 0.23 -13.65
N ASN A 79 -15.33 0.92 -13.37
CA ASN A 79 -15.94 0.95 -12.04
C ASN A 79 -16.46 -0.43 -11.61
N GLU A 80 -17.16 -1.14 -12.50
CA GLU A 80 -17.65 -2.50 -12.24
C GLU A 80 -16.49 -3.46 -11.98
N ALA A 81 -15.44 -3.43 -12.80
CA ALA A 81 -14.25 -4.25 -12.60
C ALA A 81 -13.55 -3.96 -11.25
N ALA A 82 -13.48 -2.69 -10.84
CA ALA A 82 -12.92 -2.30 -9.55
C ALA A 82 -13.78 -2.78 -8.37
N LEU A 83 -15.11 -2.67 -8.48
CA LEU A 83 -16.04 -3.15 -7.46
C LEU A 83 -16.02 -4.68 -7.34
N ASP A 84 -15.88 -5.40 -8.45
CA ASP A 84 -15.73 -6.85 -8.45
C ASP A 84 -14.47 -7.30 -7.71
N LEU A 85 -13.36 -6.57 -7.87
CA LEU A 85 -12.14 -6.83 -7.11
C LEU A 85 -12.34 -6.59 -5.62
N VAL A 86 -13.03 -5.50 -5.24
CA VAL A 86 -13.40 -5.23 -3.84
C VAL A 86 -14.25 -6.37 -3.29
N MET A 87 -15.30 -6.78 -4.01
CA MET A 87 -16.20 -7.84 -3.60
C MET A 87 -15.45 -9.17 -3.42
N LYS A 88 -14.57 -9.55 -4.36
CA LYS A 88 -13.75 -10.76 -4.25
C LYS A 88 -12.84 -10.73 -3.03
N ASP A 89 -12.21 -9.59 -2.75
CA ASP A 89 -11.36 -9.42 -1.57
C ASP A 89 -12.17 -9.49 -0.27
N LYS A 90 -13.34 -8.86 -0.21
CA LYS A 90 -14.18 -8.88 1.01
C LYS A 90 -14.81 -10.23 1.26
N LEU A 91 -15.15 -10.95 0.19
CA LEU A 91 -15.59 -12.33 0.26
C LEU A 91 -14.48 -13.26 0.80
N ARG A 92 -13.22 -13.03 0.40
CA ARG A 92 -12.06 -13.75 0.97
C ARG A 92 -11.95 -13.50 2.47
N GLU A 93 -12.06 -12.24 2.90
CA GLU A 93 -11.93 -11.87 4.32
C GLU A 93 -13.00 -12.50 5.21
N VAL A 94 -14.28 -12.35 4.84
CA VAL A 94 -15.38 -12.92 5.62
C VAL A 94 -15.29 -14.45 5.65
N LYS A 95 -14.93 -15.10 4.53
CA LYS A 95 -14.76 -16.56 4.49
C LYS A 95 -13.59 -17.04 5.36
N ALA A 96 -12.50 -16.26 5.40
CA ALA A 96 -11.35 -16.56 6.24
C ALA A 96 -11.67 -16.46 7.74
N GLY A 97 -12.64 -15.64 8.12
CA GLY A 97 -13.10 -15.51 9.50
C GLY A 97 -13.02 -14.09 10.06
N HIS A 98 -12.80 -13.06 9.24
CA HIS A 98 -12.83 -11.68 9.74
C HIS A 98 -14.23 -11.26 10.18
N ASP A 99 -14.34 -10.46 11.25
CA ASP A 99 -15.64 -9.98 11.76
C ASP A 99 -16.15 -8.72 11.06
N GLY A 100 -15.26 -8.00 10.39
CA GLY A 100 -15.57 -6.80 9.65
C GLY A 100 -14.40 -6.38 8.75
N THR A 101 -14.63 -5.35 7.96
CA THR A 101 -13.65 -4.85 6.97
C THR A 101 -13.66 -3.32 6.91
N TRP A 102 -12.69 -2.75 6.17
CA TRP A 102 -12.54 -1.30 6.02
C TRP A 102 -12.77 -0.84 4.57
N ALA A 103 -13.33 0.36 4.43
CA ALA A 103 -13.56 1.04 3.17
C ALA A 103 -13.09 2.50 3.26
N ALA A 104 -12.37 2.98 2.25
CA ALA A 104 -11.82 4.34 2.22
C ALA A 104 -12.82 5.36 1.62
N HIS A 105 -13.88 4.87 0.98
CA HIS A 105 -14.87 5.70 0.30
C HIS A 105 -16.29 5.21 0.62
N PRO A 106 -17.26 6.10 0.93
CA PRO A 106 -18.63 5.71 1.27
C PRO A 106 -19.33 4.86 0.19
N GLY A 107 -19.01 5.10 -1.09
CA GLY A 107 -19.55 4.33 -2.20
C GLY A 107 -19.18 2.84 -2.21
N LEU A 108 -18.19 2.41 -1.41
CA LEU A 108 -17.83 1.00 -1.26
C LEU A 108 -18.59 0.29 -0.12
N ILE A 109 -19.25 1.05 0.77
CA ILE A 109 -19.94 0.50 1.94
C ILE A 109 -20.99 -0.54 1.53
N PRO A 110 -21.87 -0.30 0.52
CA PRO A 110 -22.87 -1.30 0.13
C PRO A 110 -22.25 -2.62 -0.33
N ALA A 111 -21.15 -2.57 -1.08
CA ALA A 111 -20.45 -3.78 -1.54
C ALA A 111 -19.81 -4.54 -0.37
N CYS A 112 -19.18 -3.82 0.57
CA CYS A 112 -18.58 -4.42 1.77
C CYS A 112 -19.65 -5.04 2.67
N MET A 113 -20.75 -4.33 2.93
CA MET A 113 -21.87 -4.86 3.72
C MET A 113 -22.45 -6.11 3.08
N LYS A 114 -22.77 -6.06 1.78
CA LYS A 114 -23.31 -7.22 1.06
C LYS A 114 -22.40 -8.45 1.18
N ALA A 115 -21.08 -8.28 1.04
CA ALA A 115 -20.13 -9.39 1.19
C ALA A 115 -20.22 -10.05 2.58
N PHE A 116 -20.37 -9.24 3.65
CA PHE A 116 -20.41 -9.74 5.02
C PHE A 116 -21.80 -10.29 5.39
N ASP A 117 -22.87 -9.56 5.09
CA ASP A 117 -24.26 -9.94 5.36
C ASP A 117 -24.61 -11.28 4.71
N ASP A 118 -24.24 -11.48 3.44
CA ASP A 118 -24.50 -12.71 2.69
C ASP A 118 -23.77 -13.94 3.27
N ASN A 119 -22.70 -13.74 4.05
CA ASN A 119 -21.81 -14.82 4.51
C ASN A 119 -21.80 -15.02 6.04
N MET A 120 -22.37 -14.09 6.82
CA MET A 120 -22.46 -14.17 8.28
C MET A 120 -23.87 -14.49 8.79
N GLY A 121 -24.89 -14.43 7.91
CA GLY A 121 -26.28 -14.66 8.30
C GLY A 121 -26.72 -13.64 9.36
N ASN A 122 -27.38 -14.12 10.42
CA ASN A 122 -27.85 -13.24 11.52
C ASN A 122 -26.80 -13.02 12.62
N ALA A 123 -25.57 -13.52 12.46
CA ALA A 123 -24.54 -13.37 13.47
C ALA A 123 -23.90 -11.97 13.40
N PRO A 124 -23.72 -11.25 14.52
CA PRO A 124 -23.10 -9.93 14.52
C PRO A 124 -21.58 -9.97 14.33
N ASN A 125 -20.95 -11.13 14.50
CA ASN A 125 -19.52 -11.39 14.34
C ASN A 125 -19.27 -12.90 14.18
N GLN A 126 -18.03 -13.29 13.89
CA GLN A 126 -17.58 -14.67 13.69
C GLN A 126 -16.70 -15.20 14.85
N ILE A 127 -16.59 -14.45 15.95
CA ILE A 127 -15.72 -14.77 17.10
C ILE A 127 -15.95 -16.19 17.63
N GLN A 128 -17.21 -16.65 17.69
CA GLN A 128 -17.54 -17.99 18.20
C GLN A 128 -17.58 -19.08 17.13
N THR A 129 -17.80 -18.70 15.87
CA THR A 129 -18.03 -19.65 14.76
C THR A 129 -16.78 -19.94 13.93
N LYS A 130 -15.79 -19.05 13.93
CA LYS A 130 -14.56 -19.16 13.11
C LYS A 130 -13.30 -19.16 13.97
N LYS A 131 -13.09 -20.19 14.80
CA LYS A 131 -11.90 -20.24 15.69
C LYS A 131 -10.56 -20.40 14.98
N ARG A 132 -10.55 -20.88 13.72
CA ARG A 132 -9.34 -21.12 12.90
C ARG A 132 -8.29 -21.97 13.60
N GLU A 133 -8.69 -23.11 14.18
CA GLU A 133 -7.72 -24.02 14.82
C GLU A 133 -6.74 -24.67 13.83
N ASP A 134 -7.06 -24.68 12.54
CA ASP A 134 -6.13 -25.01 11.46
C ASP A 134 -4.90 -24.09 11.42
N ALA A 135 -5.04 -22.84 11.85
CA ALA A 135 -3.95 -21.87 11.97
C ALA A 135 -3.08 -22.08 13.22
N ALA A 136 -3.32 -23.14 14.02
CA ALA A 136 -2.54 -23.41 15.23
C ALA A 136 -1.08 -23.79 14.94
N ASN A 137 -0.82 -24.33 13.75
CA ASN A 137 0.49 -24.83 13.35
C ASN A 137 1.28 -23.83 12.48
N ILE A 138 0.76 -22.61 12.29
CA ILE A 138 1.49 -21.56 11.56
C ILE A 138 2.78 -21.24 12.32
N THR A 139 3.89 -21.31 11.62
CA THR A 139 5.24 -21.14 12.15
C THR A 139 5.79 -19.74 11.87
N GLU A 140 6.93 -19.41 12.49
CA GLU A 140 7.67 -18.19 12.16
C GLU A 140 8.13 -18.18 10.69
N GLU A 141 8.50 -19.35 10.15
CA GLU A 141 8.91 -19.48 8.75
C GLU A 141 7.76 -19.17 7.79
N ASP A 142 6.52 -19.55 8.13
CA ASP A 142 5.35 -19.20 7.34
C ASP A 142 5.12 -17.69 7.27
N LEU A 143 5.33 -16.98 8.39
CA LEU A 143 5.19 -15.52 8.48
C LEU A 143 6.34 -14.76 7.81
N LEU A 144 7.50 -15.40 7.70
CA LEU A 144 8.70 -14.85 7.05
C LEU A 144 8.86 -15.34 5.61
N HIS A 145 7.92 -16.15 5.10
CA HIS A 145 7.98 -16.68 3.76
C HIS A 145 8.03 -15.53 2.75
N ARG A 146 9.01 -15.57 1.86
CA ARG A 146 9.22 -14.47 0.93
C ARG A 146 8.07 -14.40 -0.08
N PRO A 147 7.53 -13.21 -0.36
CA PRO A 147 6.57 -13.04 -1.44
C PRO A 147 7.22 -13.38 -2.78
N THR A 148 6.41 -13.87 -3.71
CA THR A 148 6.80 -14.03 -5.12
C THR A 148 6.14 -12.96 -5.96
N GLY A 149 6.84 -12.49 -6.98
CA GLY A 149 6.35 -11.46 -7.88
C GLY A 149 7.43 -11.00 -8.84
N VAL A 150 7.00 -10.50 -9.99
CA VAL A 150 7.90 -9.90 -10.98
C VAL A 150 8.21 -8.45 -10.64
N ARG A 151 9.36 -7.95 -11.06
CA ARG A 151 9.76 -6.55 -10.97
C ARG A 151 9.69 -5.93 -12.36
N THR A 152 8.85 -4.92 -12.52
CA THR A 152 8.62 -4.26 -13.82
C THR A 152 9.07 -2.81 -13.80
N MET A 153 9.32 -2.27 -14.99
CA MET A 153 9.54 -0.85 -15.23
C MET A 153 8.33 -0.01 -14.79
N GLU A 154 7.11 -0.46 -15.06
CA GLU A 154 5.93 0.25 -14.56
C GLU A 154 5.84 0.23 -13.03
N GLY A 155 6.34 -0.82 -12.38
CA GLY A 155 6.39 -0.89 -10.91
C GLY A 155 7.20 0.24 -10.29
N ILE A 156 8.42 0.48 -10.78
CA ILE A 156 9.27 1.58 -10.30
C ILE A 156 8.70 2.95 -10.69
N ARG A 157 8.11 3.08 -11.89
CA ARG A 157 7.43 4.31 -12.32
C ARG A 157 6.25 4.66 -11.44
N LEU A 158 5.34 3.71 -11.22
CA LEU A 158 4.17 3.88 -10.38
C LEU A 158 4.56 4.23 -8.94
N ASN A 159 5.56 3.54 -8.38
CA ASN A 159 6.09 3.86 -7.04
C ASN A 159 6.61 5.30 -6.96
N THR A 160 7.39 5.71 -7.95
CA THR A 160 7.95 7.06 -8.02
C THR A 160 6.84 8.10 -8.14
N ARG A 161 5.91 7.89 -9.06
CA ARG A 161 4.82 8.81 -9.36
C ARG A 161 3.85 8.96 -8.19
N VAL A 162 3.48 7.87 -7.52
CA VAL A 162 2.60 7.92 -6.33
C VAL A 162 3.34 8.51 -5.13
N GLY A 163 4.59 8.11 -4.88
CA GLY A 163 5.38 8.63 -3.76
C GLY A 163 5.56 10.15 -3.82
N ILE A 164 5.89 10.69 -5.01
CA ILE A 164 6.05 12.14 -5.22
C ILE A 164 4.73 12.88 -5.06
N GLN A 165 3.64 12.42 -5.68
CA GLN A 165 2.35 13.10 -5.59
C GLN A 165 1.77 13.06 -4.17
N TYR A 166 1.93 11.94 -3.46
CA TYR A 166 1.52 11.84 -2.06
C TYR A 166 2.30 12.82 -1.19
N LEU A 167 3.64 12.86 -1.31
CA LEU A 167 4.46 13.82 -0.57
C LEU A 167 4.10 15.27 -0.92
N ALA A 168 3.84 15.59 -2.18
CA ALA A 168 3.43 16.93 -2.57
C ALA A 168 2.12 17.35 -1.88
N ALA A 169 1.13 16.46 -1.85
CA ALA A 169 -0.14 16.68 -1.15
C ALA A 169 0.06 16.81 0.37
N TRP A 170 0.91 15.96 0.94
CA TRP A 170 1.23 15.96 2.38
C TRP A 170 1.90 17.27 2.80
N LEU A 171 2.86 17.77 2.02
CA LEU A 171 3.52 19.06 2.23
C LEU A 171 2.56 20.26 2.09
N THR A 172 1.43 20.07 1.41
CA THR A 172 0.34 21.06 1.32
C THR A 172 -0.78 20.85 2.34
N GLY A 173 -0.62 19.92 3.29
CA GLY A 173 -1.54 19.70 4.40
C GLY A 173 -2.61 18.64 4.17
N SER A 174 -2.51 17.81 3.12
CA SER A 174 -3.44 16.70 2.89
C SER A 174 -2.78 15.33 3.05
N GLY A 175 -3.26 14.53 4.00
CA GLY A 175 -2.76 13.17 4.26
C GLY A 175 -3.55 12.04 3.59
N SER A 176 -4.69 12.36 2.96
CA SER A 176 -5.57 11.42 2.26
C SER A 176 -5.74 11.89 0.83
N VAL A 177 -5.16 11.16 -0.13
CA VAL A 177 -4.89 11.70 -1.47
C VAL A 177 -5.47 10.77 -2.54
N PRO A 178 -6.43 11.22 -3.35
CA PRO A 178 -6.92 10.43 -4.47
C PRO A 178 -5.87 10.38 -5.58
N LEU A 179 -5.29 9.20 -5.83
CA LEU A 179 -4.32 8.96 -6.90
C LEU A 179 -4.72 7.70 -7.67
N TYR A 180 -4.87 7.80 -8.99
CA TYR A 180 -5.19 6.67 -9.87
C TYR A 180 -6.39 5.83 -9.40
N ASN A 181 -7.48 6.51 -9.00
CA ASN A 181 -8.72 5.92 -8.47
C ASN A 181 -8.54 5.12 -7.16
N LEU A 182 -7.45 5.38 -6.42
CA LEU A 182 -7.21 4.85 -5.08
C LEU A 182 -7.09 6.01 -4.09
N MET A 183 -7.65 5.83 -2.90
CA MET A 183 -7.44 6.76 -1.80
C MET A 183 -6.13 6.41 -1.08
N GLU A 184 -5.07 7.15 -1.38
CA GLU A 184 -3.71 6.91 -0.88
C GLU A 184 -3.43 7.62 0.46
N ASP A 185 -2.58 7.00 1.26
CA ASP A 185 -2.14 7.46 2.58
C ASP A 185 -0.60 7.35 2.73
N ALA A 186 -0.08 7.66 3.91
CA ALA A 186 1.36 7.65 4.17
C ALA A 186 1.97 6.26 4.02
N ALA A 187 1.24 5.20 4.41
CA ALA A 187 1.72 3.82 4.25
C ALA A 187 1.92 3.45 2.77
N THR A 188 1.12 4.03 1.87
CA THR A 188 1.27 3.87 0.42
C THR A 188 2.57 4.52 -0.09
N ALA A 189 2.86 5.75 0.34
CA ALA A 189 4.13 6.41 -0.01
C ALA A 189 5.35 5.73 0.62
N GLU A 190 5.20 5.19 1.85
CA GLU A 190 6.23 4.40 2.52
C GLU A 190 6.61 3.16 1.72
N ILE A 191 5.64 2.32 1.35
CA ILE A 191 5.96 1.09 0.62
C ILE A 191 6.62 1.42 -0.74
N SER A 192 6.16 2.47 -1.43
CA SER A 192 6.76 2.91 -2.68
C SER A 192 8.20 3.40 -2.51
N ARG A 193 8.49 4.18 -1.46
CA ARG A 193 9.84 4.61 -1.11
C ARG A 193 10.75 3.43 -0.77
N VAL A 194 10.28 2.52 0.10
CA VAL A 194 11.05 1.37 0.58
C VAL A 194 11.38 0.42 -0.57
N GLN A 195 10.44 0.16 -1.47
CA GLN A 195 10.69 -0.67 -2.65
C GLN A 195 11.71 -0.04 -3.59
N ASN A 196 11.55 1.25 -3.93
CA ASN A 196 12.52 1.95 -4.77
C ASN A 196 13.92 1.96 -4.13
N TRP A 197 14.00 2.22 -2.82
CA TRP A 197 15.25 2.18 -2.06
C TRP A 197 15.90 0.80 -2.11
N GLN A 198 15.12 -0.25 -1.87
CA GLN A 198 15.62 -1.63 -1.88
C GLN A 198 16.13 -2.02 -3.28
N TRP A 199 15.38 -1.65 -4.32
CA TRP A 199 15.74 -1.97 -5.70
C TRP A 199 17.04 -1.26 -6.12
N LEU A 200 17.21 0.00 -5.72
CA LEU A 200 18.43 0.78 -5.92
C LEU A 200 19.61 0.25 -5.10
N LYS A 201 19.38 -0.10 -3.84
CA LYS A 201 20.43 -0.56 -2.91
C LYS A 201 21.09 -1.84 -3.39
N TYR A 202 20.28 -2.76 -3.92
CA TYR A 202 20.74 -4.08 -4.37
C TYR A 202 20.87 -4.20 -5.89
N GLU A 203 20.67 -3.11 -6.63
CA GLU A 203 20.70 -3.06 -8.10
C GLU A 203 19.93 -4.22 -8.74
N VAL A 204 18.71 -4.45 -8.26
CA VAL A 204 17.91 -5.60 -8.68
C VAL A 204 17.58 -5.51 -10.17
N GLU A 205 17.46 -6.67 -10.81
CA GLU A 205 17.07 -6.76 -12.20
C GLU A 205 15.55 -6.67 -12.34
N LEU A 206 15.09 -5.86 -13.29
CA LEU A 206 13.69 -5.82 -13.73
C LEU A 206 13.42 -7.02 -14.66
N ASP A 207 12.80 -8.05 -14.11
CA ASP A 207 12.58 -9.35 -14.74
C ASP A 207 11.17 -9.53 -15.33
N GLY A 208 10.23 -8.63 -15.03
CA GLY A 208 8.84 -8.76 -15.47
C GLY A 208 8.57 -8.34 -16.92
N ASP A 209 9.41 -7.48 -17.49
CA ASP A 209 9.24 -6.97 -18.85
C ASP A 209 10.19 -7.64 -19.86
N GLY A 210 10.97 -8.64 -19.41
CA GLY A 210 11.99 -9.31 -20.24
C GLY A 210 13.19 -8.44 -20.63
N LEU A 211 13.28 -7.22 -20.07
CA LEU A 211 14.34 -6.25 -20.38
C LEU A 211 15.67 -6.58 -19.70
N GLY A 212 15.65 -7.23 -18.52
CA GLY A 212 16.86 -7.58 -17.77
C GLY A 212 17.67 -6.37 -17.30
N VAL A 213 17.01 -5.22 -17.08
CA VAL A 213 17.69 -3.96 -16.73
C VAL A 213 17.83 -3.85 -15.22
N LYS A 214 19.05 -3.55 -14.74
CA LYS A 214 19.31 -3.29 -13.33
C LYS A 214 18.81 -1.91 -12.90
N VAL A 215 18.21 -1.85 -11.71
CA VAL A 215 17.80 -0.59 -11.09
C VAL A 215 19.00 0.11 -10.45
N ASN A 216 19.63 1.00 -11.22
CA ASN A 216 20.72 1.85 -10.73
C ASN A 216 20.29 3.32 -10.64
N ARG A 217 21.18 4.18 -10.13
CA ARG A 217 20.91 5.63 -9.96
C ARG A 217 20.59 6.35 -11.27
N GLU A 218 21.21 5.94 -12.37
CA GLU A 218 20.98 6.55 -13.69
C GLU A 218 19.57 6.22 -14.21
N LEU A 219 19.16 4.95 -14.13
CA LEU A 219 17.81 4.54 -14.49
C LEU A 219 16.77 5.27 -13.62
N PHE A 220 16.98 5.30 -12.31
CA PHE A 220 16.05 5.96 -11.40
C PHE A 220 15.97 7.47 -11.65
N GLY A 221 17.08 8.14 -11.94
CA GLY A 221 17.08 9.55 -12.33
C GLY A 221 16.20 9.80 -13.57
N ARG A 222 16.37 8.98 -14.62
CA ARG A 222 15.52 9.06 -15.83
C ARG A 222 14.05 8.82 -15.52
N VAL A 223 13.75 7.81 -14.70
CA VAL A 223 12.37 7.54 -14.25
C VAL A 223 11.79 8.75 -13.51
N VAL A 224 12.55 9.37 -12.60
CA VAL A 224 12.09 10.56 -11.87
C VAL A 224 11.78 11.71 -12.84
N ASP A 225 12.64 11.99 -13.81
CA ASP A 225 12.44 13.09 -14.77
C ASP A 225 11.21 12.84 -15.64
N GLU A 226 11.05 11.63 -16.17
CA GLU A 226 9.94 11.26 -17.03
C GLU A 226 8.61 11.24 -16.26
N GLU A 227 8.60 10.72 -15.03
CA GLU A 227 7.39 10.71 -14.20
C GLU A 227 7.04 12.13 -13.72
N MET A 228 8.01 13.02 -13.49
CA MET A 228 7.73 14.43 -13.20
C MET A 228 7.08 15.14 -14.38
N ALA A 229 7.57 14.93 -15.59
CA ALA A 229 6.95 15.47 -16.81
C ALA A 229 5.55 14.88 -17.05
N ARG A 230 5.32 13.62 -16.66
CA ARG A 230 3.99 13.00 -16.67
C ARG A 230 3.06 13.65 -15.64
N ILE A 231 3.51 13.81 -14.39
CA ILE A 231 2.73 14.45 -13.32
C ILE A 231 2.32 15.86 -13.75
N GLU A 232 3.23 16.67 -14.28
CA GLU A 232 2.92 18.03 -14.75
C GLU A 232 1.79 18.04 -15.80
N ARG A 233 1.80 17.08 -16.73
CA ARG A 233 0.73 16.91 -17.72
C ARG A 233 -0.59 16.46 -17.09
N GLU A 234 -0.55 15.54 -16.13
CA GLU A 234 -1.74 14.98 -15.47
C GLU A 234 -2.43 16.02 -14.57
N VAL A 235 -1.67 16.79 -13.79
CA VAL A 235 -2.24 17.77 -12.84
C VAL A 235 -2.47 19.15 -13.45
N GLY A 236 -1.78 19.45 -14.56
CA GLY A 236 -1.79 20.74 -15.23
C GLY A 236 -0.76 21.72 -14.65
N LYS A 237 -0.21 22.56 -15.53
CA LYS A 237 0.92 23.47 -15.24
C LYS A 237 0.69 24.36 -14.01
N GLU A 238 -0.48 24.96 -13.89
CA GLU A 238 -0.79 25.86 -12.77
C GLU A 238 -0.77 25.13 -11.41
N LYS A 239 -1.40 23.94 -11.33
CA LYS A 239 -1.38 23.14 -10.10
C LYS A 239 0.01 22.60 -9.82
N PHE A 240 0.78 22.26 -10.86
CA PHE A 240 2.14 21.79 -10.70
C PHE A 240 3.08 22.87 -10.16
N GLU A 241 2.96 24.10 -10.65
CA GLU A 241 3.76 25.25 -10.21
C GLU A 241 3.41 25.70 -8.79
N LYS A 242 2.13 25.72 -8.44
CA LYS A 242 1.66 26.06 -7.08
C LYS A 242 1.83 24.91 -6.10
N GLY A 243 1.82 23.67 -6.58
CA GLY A 243 2.01 22.47 -5.79
C GLY A 243 3.48 22.28 -5.43
N LYS A 244 3.74 21.70 -4.25
CA LYS A 244 5.10 21.42 -3.76
C LYS A 244 5.76 20.24 -4.51
N TYR A 245 5.43 19.97 -5.78
CA TYR A 245 5.88 18.79 -6.53
C TYR A 245 7.40 18.74 -6.72
N LYS A 246 8.03 19.88 -7.05
CA LYS A 246 9.51 19.96 -7.17
C LYS A 246 10.20 19.64 -5.84
N GLU A 247 9.64 20.12 -4.74
CA GLU A 247 10.17 19.89 -3.40
C GLU A 247 9.97 18.43 -2.96
N ALA A 248 8.77 17.90 -3.18
CA ALA A 248 8.42 16.50 -2.95
C ALA A 248 9.31 15.55 -3.76
N CYS A 249 9.59 15.87 -5.03
CA CYS A 249 10.49 15.11 -5.89
C CYS A 249 11.91 15.05 -5.32
N LYS A 250 12.48 16.19 -4.92
CA LYS A 250 13.81 16.24 -4.27
C LYS A 250 13.83 15.39 -3.00
N MET A 251 12.81 15.53 -2.15
CA MET A 251 12.68 14.81 -0.89
C MET A 251 12.58 13.29 -1.12
N PHE A 252 11.64 12.86 -1.97
CA PHE A 252 11.44 11.45 -2.30
C PHE A 252 12.69 10.81 -2.91
N THR A 253 13.32 11.50 -3.87
CA THR A 253 14.55 11.02 -4.53
C THR A 253 15.70 10.87 -3.53
N ARG A 254 15.88 11.84 -2.63
CA ARG A 254 16.88 11.75 -1.55
C ARG A 254 16.61 10.55 -0.66
N GLN A 255 15.36 10.36 -0.22
CA GLN A 255 15.00 9.25 0.66
C GLN A 255 15.17 7.88 -0.03
N CYS A 256 14.88 7.77 -1.33
CA CYS A 256 15.08 6.53 -2.10
C CYS A 256 16.56 6.21 -2.35
N THR A 257 17.45 7.20 -2.30
CA THR A 257 18.88 7.04 -2.63
C THR A 257 19.81 7.18 -1.42
N ALA A 258 19.24 7.30 -0.22
CA ALA A 258 19.97 7.42 1.04
C ALA A 258 20.81 6.16 1.31
N PRO A 259 22.02 6.27 1.91
CA PRO A 259 22.86 5.10 2.20
C PRO A 259 22.19 4.09 3.16
N ALA A 260 21.41 4.60 4.10
CA ALA A 260 20.58 3.88 5.05
C ALA A 260 19.11 4.27 4.83
N LEU A 261 18.19 3.33 5.09
CA LEU A 261 16.76 3.58 4.97
C LEU A 261 16.23 4.15 6.28
N ASP A 262 15.76 5.39 6.25
CA ASP A 262 15.15 6.02 7.43
C ASP A 262 13.84 5.34 7.83
N ASP A 263 13.53 5.37 9.12
CA ASP A 263 12.35 4.72 9.71
C ASP A 263 11.04 5.18 9.07
N PHE A 264 10.86 6.49 8.86
CA PHE A 264 9.64 7.05 8.28
C PHE A 264 9.93 8.25 7.37
N LEU A 265 9.30 8.26 6.18
CA LEU A 265 9.28 9.35 5.22
C LEU A 265 8.73 10.64 5.82
N THR A 266 7.82 10.50 6.80
CA THR A 266 7.12 11.61 7.42
C THR A 266 8.01 12.44 8.34
N LEU A 267 9.11 11.89 8.89
CA LEU A 267 10.00 12.65 9.78
C LEU A 267 10.65 13.82 9.05
N ASP A 268 11.19 13.55 7.87
CA ASP A 268 11.83 14.53 7.01
C ASP A 268 10.81 15.54 6.45
N ALA A 269 9.64 15.05 6.03
CA ALA A 269 8.57 15.90 5.57
C ALA A 269 8.04 16.82 6.68
N TYR A 270 7.89 16.30 7.91
CA TYR A 270 7.39 17.07 9.06
C TYR A 270 8.34 18.19 9.45
N ASN A 271 9.65 17.92 9.47
CA ASN A 271 10.67 18.94 9.70
C ASN A 271 10.55 20.09 8.69
N HIS A 272 10.28 19.78 7.42
CA HIS A 272 10.07 20.80 6.39
C HIS A 272 8.80 21.64 6.65
N ILE A 273 7.69 21.01 7.04
CA ILE A 273 6.46 21.74 7.37
C ILE A 273 6.69 22.68 8.57
N VAL A 274 7.29 22.20 9.65
CA VAL A 274 7.50 22.99 10.87
C VAL A 274 8.41 24.20 10.62
N ILE A 275 9.46 24.04 9.80
CA ILE A 275 10.38 25.14 9.46
C ILE A 275 9.70 26.22 8.62
N HIS A 276 8.82 25.84 7.68
CA HIS A 276 8.22 26.77 6.71
C HIS A 276 6.82 27.27 7.10
N HIS A 277 6.19 26.64 8.09
CA HIS A 277 4.93 27.06 8.70
C HIS A 277 5.06 27.10 10.23
N PRO A 278 5.94 27.96 10.79
CA PRO A 278 6.03 28.13 12.23
C PRO A 278 4.71 28.71 12.77
N LYS A 279 4.35 28.31 13.99
CA LYS A 279 3.10 28.70 14.68
C LYS A 279 2.94 30.22 14.79
#